data_AF-A0A7C0Y8K9-F1
#
_entry.id   AF-A0A7C0Y8K9-F1
#
_cell.length_a   1.000
_cell.length_b   1.000
_cell.length_c   1.000
_cell.angle_alpha   90.00
_cell.angle_beta   90.00
_cell.angle_gamma   90.00
#
_symmetry.space_group_name_H-M   'P 1'
#
loop_
_entity.id
_entity.type
_entity.pdbx_description
1 polymer ?
#
loop_
_entity_poly.entity_id
_entity_poly.type
_entity_poly.pdbx_seq_one_letter_code
_entity_poly.pdbx_strand_id
1 'polypeptide(L)'
;MIRPEEYLRKGHLYLETQGGRQELFELYLEALKKGIEKENPREFMWAIKNLEDLLTGNSILFVDTSIPNLATLRRLKPQIKKDALHFLMEHLDLLEKALVISSKASHKLDAFFVLLRFLPQALSLSSTPRPGALVDLALLTFYHLKGPEEIDGTEKEKESLALLLLKGLCRYDWSSLGKHFILDPELQEKMETLLPQYRPYAEYIELLKHYTQRALSISSGDPLGPSLLAPLGLTEELALMFFMKWEGLAKTLEKEKDNILAVLRRRMKELLPETAPEELLAPIEAHLDSLIENMKAQTSKPFSSLSASTLLSSE
;
A
#
# COMPACT_ATOMS: atom_id res chain seq x y z
N MET A 1 5.35 -27.59 -16.20
CA MET A 1 4.44 -26.45 -15.99
C MET A 1 3.16 -26.99 -15.37
N ILE A 2 2.86 -26.55 -14.15
CA ILE A 2 1.74 -27.04 -13.32
C ILE A 2 0.44 -26.48 -13.86
N ARG A 3 -0.64 -27.26 -13.92
CA ARG A 3 -1.98 -26.73 -14.26
C ARG A 3 -2.73 -26.30 -12.98
N PRO A 4 -3.65 -25.30 -13.03
CA PRO A 4 -4.45 -24.90 -11.86
C PRO A 4 -5.21 -26.05 -11.18
N GLU A 5 -5.65 -27.05 -11.96
CA GLU A 5 -6.31 -28.26 -11.47
C GLU A 5 -5.37 -29.19 -10.68
N GLU A 6 -4.09 -29.23 -11.06
CA GLU A 6 -3.05 -29.98 -10.35
C GLU A 6 -2.67 -29.29 -9.05
N TYR A 7 -2.67 -27.95 -9.03
CA TYR A 7 -2.46 -27.17 -7.81
C TYR A 7 -3.52 -27.48 -6.74
N LEU A 8 -4.80 -27.58 -7.10
CA LEU A 8 -5.86 -27.90 -6.14
C LEU A 8 -5.68 -29.27 -5.48
N ARG A 9 -5.00 -30.21 -6.14
CA ARG A 9 -4.76 -31.57 -5.61
C ARG A 9 -3.39 -31.74 -4.96
N LYS A 10 -2.37 -31.04 -5.44
CA LYS A 10 -0.96 -31.25 -5.09
C LYS A 10 -0.22 -29.99 -4.64
N GLY A 11 -0.91 -28.86 -4.47
CA GLY A 11 -0.31 -27.58 -4.06
C GLY A 11 0.53 -27.68 -2.78
N HIS A 12 0.10 -28.52 -1.83
CA HIS A 12 0.84 -28.83 -0.60
C HIS A 12 2.24 -29.42 -0.86
N LEU A 13 2.45 -30.17 -1.94
CA LEU A 13 3.76 -30.75 -2.28
C LEU A 13 4.74 -29.70 -2.81
N TYR A 14 4.23 -28.77 -3.62
CA TYR A 14 5.05 -27.69 -4.18
C TYR A 14 5.59 -26.75 -3.10
N LEU A 15 4.85 -26.55 -2.02
CA LEU A 15 5.26 -25.68 -0.92
C LEU A 15 6.42 -26.25 -0.06
N GLU A 16 6.70 -27.55 -0.14
CA GLU A 16 7.75 -28.19 0.69
C GLU A 16 9.17 -27.77 0.32
N THR A 17 9.41 -27.51 -0.97
CA THR A 17 10.75 -27.29 -1.50
C THR A 17 10.87 -25.90 -2.10
N GLN A 18 12.07 -25.34 -2.14
CA GLN A 18 12.30 -24.05 -2.77
C GLN A 18 11.95 -24.07 -4.27
N GLY A 19 12.37 -25.13 -4.99
CA GLY A 19 12.06 -25.29 -6.42
C GLY A 19 10.56 -25.41 -6.68
N GLY A 20 9.84 -26.20 -5.87
CA GLY A 20 8.38 -26.30 -6.00
C GLY A 20 7.66 -24.97 -5.75
N ARG A 21 8.15 -24.16 -4.80
CA ARG A 21 7.60 -22.81 -4.57
C ARG A 21 7.86 -21.87 -5.74
N GLN A 22 9.05 -21.94 -6.35
CA GLN A 22 9.34 -21.16 -7.56
C GLN A 22 8.39 -21.53 -8.70
N GLU A 23 8.20 -22.81 -8.99
CA GLU A 23 7.23 -23.28 -10.01
C GLU A 23 5.80 -22.80 -9.72
N LEU A 24 5.42 -22.77 -8.43
CA LEU A 24 4.11 -22.27 -8.02
C LEU A 24 3.95 -20.76 -8.28
N PHE A 25 4.96 -19.97 -7.95
CA PHE A 25 4.94 -18.53 -8.21
C PHE A 25 5.00 -18.22 -9.71
N GLU A 26 5.70 -19.01 -10.51
CA GLU A 26 5.65 -18.92 -11.97
C GLU A 26 4.23 -19.15 -12.51
N LEU A 27 3.51 -20.13 -11.97
CA LEU A 27 2.10 -20.35 -12.32
C LEU A 27 1.21 -19.14 -11.95
N TYR A 28 1.43 -18.53 -10.78
CA TYR A 28 0.72 -17.31 -10.39
C TYR A 28 1.04 -16.15 -11.34
N LEU A 29 2.30 -15.99 -11.71
CA LEU A 29 2.74 -14.96 -12.65
C LEU A 29 2.09 -15.13 -14.02
N GLU A 30 2.03 -16.36 -14.53
CA GLU A 30 1.37 -16.66 -15.80
C GLU A 30 -0.13 -16.34 -15.74
N ALA A 31 -0.80 -16.74 -14.66
CA ALA A 31 -2.23 -16.46 -14.46
C ALA A 31 -2.52 -14.96 -14.33
N LEU A 32 -1.66 -14.19 -13.63
CA LEU A 32 -1.77 -12.72 -13.57
C LEU A 32 -1.61 -12.11 -14.96
N LYS A 33 -0.53 -12.42 -15.67
CA LYS A 33 -0.23 -11.85 -17.00
C LYS A 33 -1.33 -12.15 -18.00
N LYS A 34 -1.72 -13.43 -18.11
CA LYS A 34 -2.73 -13.90 -19.04
C LYS A 34 -4.12 -13.35 -18.71
N GLY A 35 -4.45 -13.27 -17.41
CA GLY A 35 -5.70 -12.67 -16.96
C GLY A 35 -5.78 -11.18 -17.29
N ILE A 36 -4.68 -10.43 -17.12
CA ILE A 36 -4.61 -9.00 -17.46
C ILE A 36 -4.69 -8.80 -18.98
N GLU A 37 -3.89 -9.55 -19.75
CA GLU A 37 -3.87 -9.46 -21.23
C GLU A 37 -5.24 -9.75 -21.87
N LYS A 38 -5.99 -10.69 -21.29
CA LYS A 38 -7.31 -11.08 -21.79
C LYS A 38 -8.47 -10.35 -21.12
N GLU A 39 -8.17 -9.39 -20.24
CA GLU A 39 -9.17 -8.73 -19.38
C GLU A 39 -10.13 -9.74 -18.72
N ASN A 40 -9.58 -10.85 -18.22
CA ASN A 40 -10.32 -11.93 -17.60
C ASN A 40 -10.01 -11.99 -16.09
N PRO A 41 -10.87 -11.37 -15.25
CA PRO A 41 -10.67 -11.35 -13.81
C PRO A 41 -10.57 -12.71 -13.16
N ARG A 42 -11.19 -13.75 -13.71
CA ARG A 42 -11.14 -15.08 -13.07
C ARG A 42 -9.72 -15.62 -12.98
N GLU A 43 -8.90 -15.39 -14.00
CA GLU A 43 -7.53 -15.91 -14.05
C GLU A 43 -6.61 -15.18 -13.08
N PHE A 44 -6.60 -13.84 -13.10
CA PHE A 44 -5.74 -13.08 -12.19
C PHE A 44 -6.22 -13.13 -10.73
N MET A 45 -7.54 -13.18 -10.49
CA MET A 45 -8.09 -13.26 -9.12
C MET A 45 -7.77 -14.58 -8.44
N TRP A 46 -7.67 -15.68 -9.20
CA TRP A 46 -7.20 -16.95 -8.66
C TRP A 46 -5.78 -16.80 -8.09
N ALA A 47 -4.88 -16.14 -8.80
CA ALA A 47 -3.52 -15.91 -8.32
C ALA A 47 -3.48 -15.00 -7.09
N ILE A 48 -4.27 -13.90 -7.10
CA ILE A 48 -4.34 -12.95 -5.97
C ILE A 48 -4.85 -13.63 -4.70
N LYS A 49 -5.93 -14.42 -4.78
CA LYS A 49 -6.48 -15.14 -3.62
C LYS A 49 -5.50 -16.15 -3.05
N ASN A 50 -4.81 -16.90 -3.91
CA ASN A 50 -3.80 -17.84 -3.45
C ASN A 50 -2.60 -17.12 -2.82
N LEU A 51 -2.18 -15.98 -3.39
CA LEU A 51 -1.15 -15.15 -2.79
C LEU A 51 -1.58 -14.65 -1.40
N GLU A 52 -2.81 -14.16 -1.26
CA GLU A 52 -3.39 -13.75 0.02
C GLU A 52 -3.36 -14.89 1.06
N ASP A 53 -3.78 -16.08 0.66
CA ASP A 53 -3.80 -17.28 1.52
C ASP A 53 -2.40 -17.65 2.03
N LEU A 54 -1.37 -17.49 1.20
CA LEU A 54 0.02 -17.72 1.60
C LEU A 54 0.55 -16.60 2.51
N LEU A 55 0.19 -15.34 2.25
CA LEU A 55 0.63 -14.17 3.01
C LEU A 55 0.00 -14.10 4.41
N THR A 56 -1.30 -14.38 4.50
CA THR A 56 -2.04 -14.49 5.77
C THR A 56 -1.70 -15.80 6.48
N GLY A 57 -1.39 -16.83 5.70
CA GLY A 57 -1.16 -18.16 6.20
C GLY A 57 -2.43 -18.84 6.71
N ASN A 58 -3.59 -18.44 6.16
CA ASN A 58 -4.90 -19.00 6.44
C ASN A 58 -5.31 -20.08 5.43
N SER A 59 -4.45 -20.37 4.45
CA SER A 59 -4.70 -21.45 3.49
C SER A 59 -5.07 -22.75 4.19
N ILE A 60 -6.02 -23.49 3.61
CA ILE A 60 -6.37 -24.85 4.03
C ILE A 60 -5.14 -25.76 4.11
N LEU A 61 -4.12 -25.48 3.30
CA LEU A 61 -2.82 -26.16 3.27
C LEU A 61 -2.06 -26.13 4.61
N PHE A 62 -2.39 -25.20 5.50
CA PHE A 62 -1.74 -25.04 6.82
C PHE A 62 -2.60 -25.52 7.99
N VAL A 63 -3.86 -25.86 7.77
CA VAL A 63 -4.81 -26.19 8.84
C VAL A 63 -5.45 -27.58 8.71
N ASP A 64 -5.61 -28.09 7.48
CA ASP A 64 -6.28 -29.37 7.24
C ASP A 64 -5.41 -30.57 7.65
N THR A 65 -5.86 -31.32 8.65
CA THR A 65 -5.18 -32.51 9.18
C THR A 65 -5.16 -33.69 8.21
N SER A 66 -5.94 -33.66 7.13
CA SER A 66 -5.89 -34.67 6.07
C SER A 66 -4.65 -34.55 5.18
N ILE A 67 -3.92 -33.43 5.25
CA ILE A 67 -2.73 -33.16 4.44
C ILE A 67 -1.52 -33.90 5.03
N PRO A 68 -0.90 -34.86 4.28
CA PRO A 68 0.15 -35.73 4.83
C PRO A 68 1.38 -35.00 5.37
N ASN A 69 1.71 -33.85 4.77
CA ASN A 69 2.91 -33.07 5.09
C ASN A 69 2.63 -31.80 5.90
N LEU A 70 1.47 -31.72 6.57
CA LEU A 70 1.04 -30.54 7.32
C LEU A 70 2.09 -30.00 8.30
N ALA A 71 2.78 -30.89 9.03
CA ALA A 71 3.80 -30.50 10.00
C ALA A 71 4.97 -29.76 9.33
N THR A 72 5.42 -30.25 8.17
CA THR A 72 6.46 -29.61 7.35
C THR A 72 5.99 -28.24 6.88
N LEU A 73 4.76 -28.13 6.37
CA LEU A 73 4.20 -26.87 5.88
C LEU A 73 4.05 -25.82 6.97
N ARG A 74 3.59 -26.21 8.16
CA ARG A 74 3.51 -25.29 9.32
C ARG A 74 4.89 -24.77 9.72
N ARG A 75 5.92 -25.61 9.69
CA ARG A 75 7.31 -25.18 9.95
C ARG A 75 7.83 -24.23 8.87
N LEU A 76 7.47 -24.45 7.61
CA LEU A 76 7.91 -23.63 6.48
C LEU A 76 7.09 -22.35 6.29
N LYS A 77 5.98 -22.17 7.02
CA LYS A 77 5.07 -21.02 6.90
C LYS A 77 5.79 -19.65 6.86
N PRO A 78 6.79 -19.35 7.72
CA PRO A 78 7.52 -18.08 7.64
C PRO A 78 8.30 -17.91 6.33
N GLN A 79 8.92 -18.99 5.83
CA GLN A 79 9.66 -18.96 4.57
C GLN A 79 8.71 -18.83 3.37
N ILE A 80 7.58 -19.55 3.38
CA ILE A 80 6.54 -19.45 2.35
C ILE A 80 5.99 -18.02 2.28
N LYS A 81 5.68 -17.41 3.44
CA LYS A 81 5.27 -16.01 3.51
C LYS A 81 6.35 -15.08 2.98
N LYS A 82 7.62 -15.31 3.33
CA LYS A 82 8.75 -14.52 2.82
C LYS A 82 8.84 -14.61 1.29
N ASP A 83 8.73 -15.80 0.72
CA ASP A 83 8.78 -16.00 -0.74
C ASP A 83 7.57 -15.33 -1.42
N ALA A 84 6.38 -15.40 -0.81
CA ALA A 84 5.19 -14.70 -1.28
C ALA A 84 5.33 -13.16 -1.24
N LEU A 85 5.99 -12.61 -0.21
CA LEU A 85 6.30 -11.18 -0.14
C LEU A 85 7.30 -10.75 -1.23
N HIS A 86 8.29 -11.59 -1.56
CA HIS A 86 9.20 -11.32 -2.68
C HIS A 86 8.43 -11.30 -4.00
N PHE A 87 7.56 -12.28 -4.23
CA PHE A 87 6.68 -12.32 -5.40
C PHE A 87 5.83 -11.05 -5.52
N LEU A 88 5.19 -10.63 -4.42
CA LEU A 88 4.39 -9.41 -4.37
C LEU A 88 5.23 -8.18 -4.73
N MET A 89 6.44 -8.06 -4.17
CA MET A 89 7.35 -6.96 -4.47
C MET A 89 7.76 -6.94 -5.95
N GLU A 90 8.13 -8.09 -6.52
CA GLU A 90 8.61 -8.20 -7.90
C GLU A 90 7.52 -7.91 -8.95
N HIS A 91 6.26 -8.16 -8.60
CA HIS A 91 5.13 -8.12 -9.53
C HIS A 91 4.01 -7.17 -9.12
N LEU A 92 4.33 -6.16 -8.30
CA LEU A 92 3.40 -5.16 -7.80
C LEU A 92 2.58 -4.50 -8.93
N ASP A 93 3.24 -4.09 -10.01
CA ASP A 93 2.61 -3.45 -11.17
C ASP A 93 1.48 -4.30 -11.78
N LEU A 94 1.56 -5.63 -11.68
CA LEU A 94 0.50 -6.52 -12.17
C LEU A 94 -0.72 -6.50 -11.25
N LEU A 95 -0.52 -6.41 -9.92
CA LEU A 95 -1.63 -6.28 -8.97
C LEU A 95 -2.31 -4.92 -9.09
N GLU A 96 -1.54 -3.85 -9.29
CA GLU A 96 -2.08 -2.51 -9.56
C GLU A 96 -2.92 -2.49 -10.85
N LYS A 97 -2.42 -3.11 -11.94
CA LYS A 97 -3.19 -3.27 -13.17
C LYS A 97 -4.45 -4.10 -12.98
N ALA A 98 -4.38 -5.18 -12.20
CA ALA A 98 -5.55 -6.01 -11.88
C ALA A 98 -6.62 -5.21 -11.11
N LEU A 99 -6.21 -4.31 -10.21
CA LEU A 99 -7.13 -3.39 -9.52
C LEU A 99 -7.83 -2.45 -10.48
N VAL A 100 -7.09 -1.84 -11.41
CA VAL A 100 -7.62 -0.87 -12.37
C VAL A 100 -8.60 -1.54 -13.35
N ILE A 101 -8.23 -2.69 -13.91
CA ILE A 101 -9.05 -3.40 -14.92
C ILE A 101 -10.32 -4.02 -14.32
N SER A 102 -10.29 -4.42 -13.04
CA SER A 102 -11.45 -5.07 -12.44
C SER A 102 -12.55 -4.06 -12.10
N SER A 103 -13.75 -4.23 -12.66
CA SER A 103 -14.92 -3.42 -12.29
C SER A 103 -15.59 -3.85 -10.97
N LYS A 104 -15.41 -5.12 -10.55
CA LYS A 104 -16.13 -5.70 -9.40
C LYS A 104 -15.54 -5.34 -8.04
N ALA A 105 -16.41 -4.95 -7.10
CA ALA A 105 -16.07 -4.62 -5.72
C ALA A 105 -15.36 -5.77 -4.98
N SER A 106 -15.84 -7.01 -5.12
CA SER A 106 -15.21 -8.17 -4.47
C SER A 106 -13.80 -8.46 -4.98
N HIS A 107 -13.55 -8.27 -6.28
CA HIS A 107 -12.21 -8.42 -6.82
C HIS A 107 -11.27 -7.32 -6.34
N LYS A 108 -11.74 -6.07 -6.35
CA LYS A 108 -10.99 -4.94 -5.82
C LYS A 108 -10.68 -5.13 -4.33
N LEU A 109 -11.64 -5.66 -3.55
CA LEU A 109 -11.48 -5.98 -2.13
C LEU A 109 -10.29 -6.91 -1.89
N ASP A 110 -10.22 -8.06 -2.59
CA ASP A 110 -9.13 -9.03 -2.37
C ASP A 110 -7.76 -8.43 -2.76
N ALA A 111 -7.69 -7.72 -3.89
CA ALA A 111 -6.46 -7.11 -4.35
C ALA A 111 -6.00 -5.95 -3.44
N PHE A 112 -6.91 -5.06 -3.04
CA PHE A 112 -6.60 -4.02 -2.07
C PHE A 112 -6.20 -4.59 -0.72
N PHE A 113 -6.80 -5.69 -0.27
CA PHE A 113 -6.44 -6.31 0.99
C PHE A 113 -4.97 -6.74 0.98
N VAL A 114 -4.54 -7.41 -0.09
CA VAL A 114 -3.13 -7.80 -0.27
C VAL A 114 -2.21 -6.58 -0.24
N LEU A 115 -2.51 -5.55 -1.03
CA LEU A 115 -1.66 -4.36 -1.11
C LEU A 115 -1.63 -3.57 0.21
N LEU A 116 -2.79 -3.19 0.75
CA LEU A 116 -2.88 -2.41 1.98
C LEU A 116 -2.23 -3.12 3.16
N ARG A 117 -2.36 -4.45 3.28
CA ARG A 117 -1.82 -5.17 4.44
C ARG A 117 -0.35 -5.51 4.31
N PHE A 118 0.11 -5.92 3.13
CA PHE A 118 1.41 -6.56 2.95
C PHE A 118 2.43 -5.74 2.16
N LEU A 119 2.04 -4.66 1.49
CA LEU A 119 2.97 -3.81 0.76
C LEU A 119 4.15 -3.30 1.61
N PRO A 120 3.96 -2.81 2.85
CA PRO A 120 5.06 -2.31 3.66
C PRO A 120 6.06 -3.42 4.01
N GLN A 121 5.55 -4.63 4.30
CA GLN A 121 6.39 -5.81 4.52
C GLN A 121 7.15 -6.19 3.25
N ALA A 122 6.50 -6.20 2.09
CA ALA A 122 7.14 -6.54 0.82
C ALA A 122 8.25 -5.54 0.45
N LEU A 123 7.98 -4.23 0.60
CA LEU A 123 8.96 -3.18 0.33
C LEU A 123 10.15 -3.22 1.30
N SER A 124 9.93 -3.59 2.56
CA SER A 124 11.01 -3.72 3.56
C SER A 124 12.05 -4.80 3.23
N LEU A 125 11.72 -5.74 2.33
CA LEU A 125 12.63 -6.78 1.86
C LEU A 125 13.55 -6.29 0.74
N SER A 126 13.23 -5.15 0.10
CA SER A 126 14.00 -4.64 -1.03
C SER A 126 15.22 -3.84 -0.58
N SER A 127 16.35 -4.06 -1.24
CA SER A 127 17.52 -3.18 -1.11
C SER A 127 17.37 -1.86 -1.88
N THR A 128 16.46 -1.82 -2.86
CA THR A 128 16.21 -0.65 -3.70
C THR A 128 14.92 0.02 -3.29
N PRO A 129 14.93 1.32 -2.95
CA PRO A 129 13.72 2.08 -2.68
C PRO A 129 12.72 2.00 -3.82
N ARG A 130 11.46 1.71 -3.49
CA ARG A 130 10.33 1.78 -4.43
C ARG A 130 9.23 2.65 -3.84
N PRO A 131 9.48 3.97 -3.66
CA PRO A 131 8.48 4.87 -3.09
C PRO A 131 7.24 5.03 -3.97
N GLY A 132 7.37 4.83 -5.28
CA GLY A 132 6.26 4.86 -6.24
C GLY A 132 5.10 3.95 -5.81
N ALA A 133 5.40 2.73 -5.40
CA ALA A 133 4.41 1.75 -4.92
C ALA A 133 3.46 2.29 -3.81
N LEU A 134 3.99 3.09 -2.87
CA LEU A 134 3.19 3.68 -1.79
C LEU A 134 2.33 4.82 -2.32
N VAL A 135 2.88 5.62 -3.23
CA VAL A 135 2.14 6.68 -3.94
C VAL A 135 0.99 6.08 -4.75
N ASP A 136 1.25 5.00 -5.48
CA ASP A 136 0.27 4.34 -6.33
C ASP A 136 -0.88 3.78 -5.50
N LEU A 137 -0.56 3.12 -4.39
CA LEU A 137 -1.56 2.62 -3.44
C LEU A 137 -2.43 3.75 -2.87
N ALA A 138 -1.82 4.89 -2.51
CA ALA A 138 -2.55 6.05 -2.01
C ALA A 138 -3.49 6.63 -3.08
N LEU A 139 -2.99 6.87 -4.29
CA LEU A 139 -3.76 7.40 -5.40
C LEU A 139 -4.93 6.49 -5.78
N LEU A 140 -4.69 5.17 -5.84
CA LEU A 140 -5.75 4.18 -6.08
C LEU A 140 -6.77 4.18 -4.94
N THR A 141 -6.34 4.31 -3.67
CA THR A 141 -7.25 4.38 -2.52
C THR A 141 -8.14 5.62 -2.60
N PHE A 142 -7.58 6.80 -2.88
CA PHE A 142 -8.33 8.06 -3.02
C PHE A 142 -9.32 8.00 -4.18
N TYR A 143 -8.87 7.50 -5.34
CA TYR A 143 -9.72 7.35 -6.52
C TYR A 143 -10.97 6.51 -6.23
N HIS A 144 -10.80 5.33 -5.59
CA HIS A 144 -11.92 4.43 -5.31
C HIS A 144 -12.83 4.90 -4.17
N LEU A 145 -12.32 5.74 -3.26
CA LEU A 145 -13.16 6.40 -2.24
C LEU A 145 -13.97 7.57 -2.80
N LYS A 146 -13.51 8.19 -3.90
CA LYS A 146 -14.20 9.31 -4.57
C LYS A 146 -15.44 8.88 -5.36
N GLY A 147 -15.44 7.69 -5.95
CA GLY A 147 -16.57 7.17 -6.75
C GLY A 147 -16.92 5.70 -6.46
N PRO A 148 -17.21 5.31 -5.21
CA PRO A 148 -17.55 3.92 -4.87
C PRO A 148 -18.81 3.41 -5.58
N GLU A 149 -19.73 4.30 -5.96
CA GLU A 149 -20.97 3.99 -6.67
C GLU A 149 -20.74 3.40 -8.06
N GLU A 150 -19.64 3.78 -8.73
CA GLU A 150 -19.27 3.32 -10.08
C GLU A 150 -18.75 1.89 -10.09
N ILE A 151 -18.51 1.30 -8.92
CA ILE A 151 -17.97 -0.06 -8.77
C ILE A 151 -19.13 -1.07 -8.84
N ASP A 152 -18.98 -2.11 -9.67
CA ASP A 152 -19.97 -3.19 -9.79
C ASP A 152 -19.98 -4.08 -8.54
N GLY A 153 -21.16 -4.38 -7.97
CA GLY A 153 -21.26 -5.32 -6.85
C GLY A 153 -22.50 -5.12 -6.01
N THR A 154 -22.72 -6.01 -5.05
CA THR A 154 -23.74 -5.82 -4.02
C THR A 154 -23.34 -4.69 -3.07
N GLU A 155 -24.32 -4.00 -2.48
CA GLU A 155 -24.06 -2.95 -1.48
C GLU A 155 -23.13 -3.43 -0.36
N LYS A 156 -23.31 -4.67 0.11
CA LYS A 156 -22.43 -5.29 1.11
C LYS A 156 -20.97 -5.40 0.64
N GLU A 157 -20.73 -5.75 -0.63
CA GLU A 157 -19.37 -5.81 -1.18
C GLU A 157 -18.75 -4.42 -1.30
N LYS A 158 -19.53 -3.43 -1.75
CA LYS A 158 -19.10 -2.02 -1.83
C LYS A 158 -18.76 -1.45 -0.46
N GLU A 159 -19.63 -1.67 0.54
CA GLU A 159 -19.39 -1.30 1.93
C GLU A 159 -18.13 -1.97 2.50
N SER A 160 -17.93 -3.26 2.20
CA SER A 160 -16.75 -3.99 2.66
C SER A 160 -15.46 -3.42 2.06
N LEU A 161 -15.49 -3.08 0.77
CA LEU A 161 -14.39 -2.41 0.08
C LEU A 161 -14.12 -1.04 0.68
N ALA A 162 -15.15 -0.19 0.82
CA ALA A 162 -15.02 1.13 1.43
C ALA A 162 -14.41 1.03 2.83
N LEU A 163 -14.92 0.14 3.68
CA LEU A 163 -14.40 -0.07 5.03
C LEU A 163 -12.92 -0.51 5.03
N LEU A 164 -12.51 -1.35 4.08
CA LEU A 164 -11.11 -1.74 3.92
C LEU A 164 -10.24 -0.53 3.54
N LEU A 165 -10.69 0.30 2.60
CA LEU A 165 -9.97 1.50 2.16
C LEU A 165 -9.85 2.53 3.29
N LEU A 166 -10.90 2.77 4.07
CA LEU A 166 -10.86 3.64 5.24
C LEU A 166 -9.86 3.15 6.31
N LYS A 167 -9.81 1.83 6.56
CA LYS A 167 -8.79 1.23 7.42
C LYS A 167 -7.39 1.44 6.85
N GLY A 168 -7.25 1.33 5.52
CA GLY A 168 -6.04 1.69 4.79
C GLY A 168 -5.59 3.11 5.10
N LEU A 169 -6.46 4.11 4.92
CA LEU A 169 -6.15 5.51 5.22
C LEU A 169 -5.57 5.70 6.63
N CYS A 170 -6.19 5.07 7.65
CA CYS A 170 -5.70 5.17 9.02
C CYS A 170 -4.34 4.48 9.21
N ARG A 171 -4.14 3.31 8.59
CA ARG A 171 -2.91 2.51 8.72
C ARG A 171 -1.70 3.08 7.99
N TYR A 172 -1.91 4.03 7.09
CA TYR A 172 -0.86 4.73 6.36
C TYR A 172 -0.78 6.23 6.70
N ASP A 173 -1.49 6.70 7.73
CA ASP A 173 -1.51 8.12 8.11
C ASP A 173 -1.98 9.06 6.97
N TRP A 174 -2.93 8.58 6.16
CA TRP A 174 -3.55 9.33 5.06
C TRP A 174 -4.97 9.79 5.40
N SER A 175 -5.38 9.72 6.66
CA SER A 175 -6.77 9.96 7.04
C SER A 175 -7.22 11.39 6.73
N SER A 176 -6.45 12.41 7.14
CA SER A 176 -6.75 13.83 6.93
C SER A 176 -6.87 14.19 5.44
N LEU A 177 -5.86 13.81 4.64
CA LEU A 177 -5.92 13.94 3.18
C LEU A 177 -7.07 13.13 2.56
N GLY A 178 -7.25 11.89 3.02
CA GLY A 178 -8.27 10.96 2.54
C GLY A 178 -9.70 11.48 2.70
N LYS A 179 -9.98 12.29 3.74
CA LYS A 179 -11.32 12.86 3.98
C LYS A 179 -11.82 13.68 2.80
N HIS A 180 -10.92 14.37 2.11
CA HIS A 180 -11.25 15.20 0.95
C HIS A 180 -11.80 14.40 -0.24
N PHE A 181 -11.56 13.09 -0.26
CA PHE A 181 -12.01 12.19 -1.33
C PHE A 181 -13.26 11.41 -0.97
N ILE A 182 -13.78 11.52 0.25
CA ILE A 182 -14.97 10.78 0.66
C ILE A 182 -16.18 11.71 0.49
N LEU A 183 -17.01 11.46 -0.51
CA LEU A 183 -18.20 12.28 -0.77
C LEU A 183 -19.41 11.87 0.09
N ASP A 184 -19.46 10.61 0.52
CA ASP A 184 -20.53 10.06 1.36
C ASP A 184 -20.35 10.48 2.84
N PRO A 185 -21.30 11.24 3.43
CA PRO A 185 -21.26 11.64 4.84
C PRO A 185 -21.18 10.45 5.81
N GLU A 186 -21.81 9.32 5.50
CA GLU A 186 -21.77 8.13 6.37
C GLU A 186 -20.37 7.51 6.40
N LEU A 187 -19.67 7.50 5.27
CA LEU A 187 -18.28 7.04 5.20
C LEU A 187 -17.34 8.02 5.92
N GLN A 188 -17.60 9.33 5.86
CA GLN A 188 -16.85 10.32 6.63
C GLN A 188 -17.02 10.08 8.14
N GLU A 189 -18.24 9.90 8.63
CA GLU A 189 -18.50 9.59 10.03
C GLU A 189 -17.81 8.28 10.45
N LYS A 190 -17.93 7.22 9.64
CA LYS A 190 -17.24 5.94 9.89
C LYS A 190 -15.74 6.13 10.03
N MET A 191 -15.11 6.94 9.19
CA MET A 191 -13.68 7.21 9.27
C MET A 191 -13.29 7.87 10.61
N GLU A 192 -14.06 8.84 11.11
CA GLU A 192 -13.80 9.45 12.43
C GLU A 192 -13.85 8.41 13.56
N THR A 193 -14.73 7.41 13.46
CA THR A 193 -14.79 6.33 14.45
C THR A 193 -13.61 5.35 14.35
N LEU A 194 -13.08 5.12 13.15
CA LEU A 194 -11.98 4.18 12.90
C LEU A 194 -10.63 4.78 13.27
N LEU A 195 -10.44 6.09 13.06
CA LEU A 195 -9.19 6.80 13.28
C LEU A 195 -8.52 6.48 14.63
N PRO A 196 -9.19 6.58 15.80
CA PRO A 196 -8.55 6.28 17.08
C PRO A 196 -8.23 4.79 17.30
N GLN A 197 -8.78 3.87 16.48
CA GLN A 197 -8.62 2.43 16.63
C GLN A 197 -7.39 1.88 15.89
N TYR A 198 -6.91 2.59 14.87
CA TYR A 198 -5.88 2.10 13.97
C TYR A 198 -4.64 2.99 14.03
N ARG A 199 -3.51 2.38 14.40
CA ARG A 199 -2.19 3.01 14.33
C ARG A 199 -1.50 2.68 13.01
N PRO A 200 -0.64 3.57 12.47
CA PRO A 200 0.12 3.27 11.28
C PRO A 200 0.94 1.97 11.40
N TYR A 201 1.16 1.28 10.27
CA TYR A 201 2.00 0.08 10.28
C TYR A 201 3.45 0.43 10.65
N ALA A 202 4.07 -0.36 11.54
CA ALA A 202 5.44 -0.13 11.96
C ALA A 202 6.42 -0.20 10.78
N GLU A 203 6.21 -1.17 9.88
CA GLU A 203 7.02 -1.32 8.66
C GLU A 203 6.86 -0.10 7.73
N TYR A 204 5.68 0.52 7.69
CA TYR A 204 5.45 1.74 6.90
C TYR A 204 6.19 2.94 7.50
N ILE A 205 6.15 3.12 8.82
CA ILE A 205 6.88 4.19 9.52
C ILE A 205 8.38 4.07 9.25
N GLU A 206 8.95 2.87 9.35
CA GLU A 206 10.38 2.64 9.09
C GLU A 206 10.76 2.88 7.63
N LEU A 207 9.89 2.50 6.67
CA LEU A 207 10.10 2.82 5.26
C LEU A 207 10.12 4.32 5.01
N LEU A 208 9.15 5.06 5.54
CA LEU A 208 9.12 6.51 5.39
C LEU A 208 10.37 7.16 5.99
N LYS A 209 10.78 6.73 7.19
CA LYS A 209 12.00 7.21 7.84
C LYS A 209 13.24 6.99 6.98
N HIS A 210 13.38 5.80 6.41
CA HIS A 210 14.49 5.50 5.50
C HIS A 210 14.44 6.38 4.24
N TYR A 211 13.26 6.58 3.64
CA TYR A 211 13.10 7.44 2.47
C TYR A 211 13.40 8.90 2.78
N THR A 212 12.92 9.43 3.91
CA THR A 212 13.21 10.80 4.35
C THR A 212 14.70 11.02 4.58
N GLN A 213 15.36 10.14 5.33
CA GLN A 213 16.81 10.23 5.56
C GLN A 213 17.59 10.23 4.24
N ARG A 214 17.24 9.31 3.33
CA ARG A 214 17.89 9.21 2.03
C ARG A 214 17.64 10.47 1.20
N ALA A 215 16.41 10.96 1.12
CA ALA A 215 16.08 12.18 0.39
C ALA A 215 16.87 13.41 0.88
N LEU A 216 17.03 13.56 2.19
CA LEU A 216 17.79 14.67 2.79
C LEU A 216 19.31 14.56 2.55
N SER A 217 19.82 13.35 2.34
CA SER A 217 21.24 13.12 2.05
C SER A 217 21.63 13.32 0.58
N ILE A 218 20.64 13.40 -0.31
CA ILE A 218 20.85 13.52 -1.75
C ILE A 218 21.12 14.99 -2.12
N SER A 219 22.01 15.21 -3.09
CA SER A 219 22.30 16.53 -3.62
C SER A 219 21.04 17.18 -4.22
N SER A 220 20.88 18.49 -4.00
CA SER A 220 19.81 19.27 -4.62
C SER A 220 19.77 19.07 -6.14
N GLY A 221 18.58 18.76 -6.68
CA GLY A 221 18.36 18.57 -8.12
C GLY A 221 18.40 17.11 -8.61
N ASP A 222 18.65 16.14 -7.72
CA ASP A 222 18.52 14.72 -8.07
C ASP A 222 17.03 14.32 -8.18
N PRO A 223 16.59 13.71 -9.30
CA PRO A 223 15.19 13.33 -9.52
C PRO A 223 14.67 12.25 -8.54
N LEU A 224 15.56 11.53 -7.86
CA LEU A 224 15.18 10.54 -6.85
C LEU A 224 14.68 11.20 -5.55
N GLY A 225 15.17 12.39 -5.22
CA GLY A 225 14.78 13.14 -4.01
C GLY A 225 13.27 13.35 -3.91
N PRO A 226 12.62 13.98 -4.92
CA PRO A 226 11.17 14.16 -4.96
C PRO A 226 10.39 12.84 -4.89
N SER A 227 10.88 11.80 -5.56
CA SER A 227 10.23 10.48 -5.54
C SER A 227 10.24 9.85 -4.15
N LEU A 228 11.32 10.02 -3.38
CA LEU A 228 11.44 9.53 -2.01
C LEU A 228 10.60 10.35 -1.01
N LEU A 229 10.40 11.65 -1.27
CA LEU A 229 9.59 12.53 -0.44
C LEU A 229 8.09 12.43 -0.73
N ALA A 230 7.70 12.00 -1.92
CA ALA A 230 6.29 11.93 -2.32
C ALA A 230 5.40 11.13 -1.35
N PRO A 231 5.78 9.92 -0.86
CA PRO A 231 5.00 9.21 0.15
C PRO A 231 4.83 10.00 1.45
N LEU A 232 5.85 10.76 1.87
CA LEU A 232 5.81 11.57 3.08
C LEU A 232 4.84 12.75 2.92
N GLY A 233 4.82 13.35 1.73
CA GLY A 233 3.91 14.44 1.39
C GLY A 233 2.43 14.06 1.42
N LEU A 234 2.10 12.77 1.43
CA LEU A 234 0.74 12.26 1.56
C LEU A 234 0.33 12.00 3.02
N THR A 235 1.29 12.09 3.96
CA THR A 235 1.06 11.87 5.39
C THR A 235 0.87 13.17 6.16
N GLU A 236 0.47 13.08 7.42
CA GLU A 236 0.24 14.26 8.28
C GLU A 236 1.06 14.15 9.58
N GLU A 237 0.59 13.37 10.56
CA GLU A 237 1.23 13.26 11.86
C GLU A 237 2.65 12.70 11.75
N LEU A 238 2.86 11.70 10.89
CA LEU A 238 4.18 11.12 10.64
C LEU A 238 5.14 12.15 10.06
N ALA A 239 4.68 12.96 9.10
CA ALA A 239 5.49 14.01 8.49
C ALA A 239 5.88 15.08 9.52
N LEU A 240 4.97 15.50 10.39
CA LEU A 240 5.26 16.45 11.47
C LEU A 240 6.26 15.88 12.48
N MET A 241 6.11 14.61 12.88
CA MET A 241 7.08 13.95 13.77
C MET A 241 8.48 13.85 13.13
N PHE A 242 8.54 13.59 11.83
CA PHE A 242 9.79 13.50 11.10
C PHE A 242 10.47 14.85 10.93
N PHE A 243 9.68 15.91 10.76
CA PHE A 243 10.16 17.27 10.75
C PHE A 243 10.83 17.65 12.07
N MET A 244 10.26 17.26 13.21
CA MET A 244 10.88 17.50 14.53
C MET A 244 12.24 16.79 14.69
N LYS A 245 12.46 15.70 13.95
CA LYS A 245 13.68 14.89 14.02
C LYS A 245 14.76 15.33 13.02
N TRP A 246 14.37 15.77 11.83
CA TRP A 246 15.30 16.12 10.76
C TRP A 246 15.18 17.59 10.35
N GLU A 247 16.15 18.37 10.83
CA GLU A 247 16.27 19.79 10.49
C GLU A 247 16.33 19.99 8.96
N GLY A 248 15.64 21.02 8.47
CA GLY A 248 15.59 21.34 7.05
C GLY A 248 14.54 20.57 6.24
N LEU A 249 13.84 19.57 6.82
CA LEU A 249 12.82 18.81 6.10
C LEU A 249 11.71 19.69 5.52
N ALA A 250 11.20 20.67 6.28
CA ALA A 250 10.19 21.60 5.78
C ALA A 250 10.69 22.43 4.59
N LYS A 251 11.95 22.90 4.66
CA LYS A 251 12.58 23.66 3.57
C LYS A 251 12.79 22.78 2.34
N THR A 252 13.16 21.52 2.52
CA THR A 252 13.30 20.56 1.42
C THR A 252 11.95 20.24 0.79
N LEU A 253 10.91 19.97 1.59
CA LEU A 253 9.56 19.75 1.09
C LEU A 253 9.02 20.97 0.33
N GLU A 254 9.22 22.18 0.85
CA GLU A 254 8.86 23.42 0.16
C GLU A 254 9.58 23.55 -1.19
N LYS A 255 10.90 23.33 -1.20
CA LYS A 255 11.70 23.44 -2.43
C LYS A 255 11.30 22.40 -3.48
N GLU A 256 10.96 21.19 -3.05
CA GLU A 256 10.66 20.07 -3.94
C GLU A 256 9.15 19.90 -4.20
N LYS A 257 8.28 20.76 -3.66
CA LYS A 257 6.80 20.66 -3.78
C LYS A 257 6.35 20.44 -5.23
N ASP A 258 6.79 21.30 -6.14
CA ASP A 258 6.39 21.22 -7.56
C ASP A 258 6.90 19.93 -8.23
N ASN A 259 8.09 19.46 -7.85
CA ASN A 259 8.65 18.21 -8.35
C ASN A 259 7.90 16.99 -7.78
N ILE A 260 7.48 17.03 -6.52
CA ILE A 260 6.63 16.02 -5.90
C ILE A 260 5.28 15.96 -6.64
N LEU A 261 4.63 17.11 -6.86
CA LEU A 261 3.38 17.18 -7.62
C LEU A 261 3.55 16.66 -9.05
N ALA A 262 4.69 16.94 -9.71
CA ALA A 262 5.00 16.37 -11.02
C ALA A 262 5.14 14.84 -10.99
N VAL A 263 5.76 14.28 -9.95
CA VAL A 263 5.84 12.82 -9.74
C VAL A 263 4.43 12.23 -9.56
N LEU A 264 3.59 12.82 -8.71
CA LEU A 264 2.21 12.38 -8.49
C LEU A 264 1.39 12.42 -9.78
N ARG A 265 1.48 13.54 -10.52
CA ARG A 265 0.79 13.72 -11.82
C ARG A 265 1.22 12.66 -12.84
N ARG A 266 2.52 12.35 -12.91
CA ARG A 266 3.02 11.28 -13.80
C ARG A 266 2.44 9.94 -13.41
N ARG A 267 2.49 9.56 -12.12
CA ARG A 267 1.96 8.27 -11.64
C ARG A 267 0.46 8.15 -11.88
N MET A 268 -0.30 9.21 -11.64
CA MET A 268 -1.73 9.24 -11.98
C MET A 268 -2.00 8.97 -13.46
N LYS A 269 -1.28 9.63 -14.38
CA LYS A 269 -1.44 9.41 -15.82
C LYS A 269 -1.08 7.99 -16.24
N GLU A 270 -0.13 7.37 -15.57
CA GLU A 270 0.28 5.99 -15.82
C GLU A 270 -0.73 4.97 -15.27
N LEU A 271 -1.30 5.22 -14.09
CA LEU A 271 -2.25 4.30 -13.43
C LEU A 271 -3.69 4.45 -13.93
N LEU A 272 -4.13 5.69 -14.15
CA LEU A 272 -5.52 6.07 -14.42
C LEU A 272 -5.56 7.02 -15.64
N PRO A 273 -5.20 6.55 -16.85
CA PRO A 273 -5.02 7.40 -18.02
C PRO A 273 -6.29 8.15 -18.46
N GLU A 274 -7.46 7.57 -18.19
CA GLU A 274 -8.77 8.15 -18.53
C GLU A 274 -9.27 9.18 -17.49
N THR A 275 -8.58 9.33 -16.35
CA THR A 275 -8.98 10.26 -15.29
C THR A 275 -8.26 11.59 -15.45
N ALA A 276 -9.00 12.70 -15.36
CA ALA A 276 -8.42 14.04 -15.35
C ALA A 276 -7.54 14.23 -14.09
N PRO A 277 -6.21 14.43 -14.21
CA PRO A 277 -5.36 14.31 -13.03
C PRO A 277 -5.62 15.34 -11.93
N GLU A 278 -6.04 16.53 -12.33
CA GLU A 278 -6.25 17.65 -11.41
C GLU A 278 -7.38 17.39 -10.40
N GLU A 279 -8.29 16.46 -10.69
CA GLU A 279 -9.36 16.06 -9.79
C GLU A 279 -8.88 15.37 -8.51
N LEU A 280 -7.73 14.69 -8.55
CA LEU A 280 -7.11 14.09 -7.36
C LEU A 280 -5.93 14.93 -6.87
N LEU A 281 -5.24 15.66 -7.75
CA LEU A 281 -4.06 16.43 -7.37
C LEU A 281 -4.39 17.71 -6.59
N ALA A 282 -5.50 18.40 -6.89
CA ALA A 282 -5.80 19.67 -6.22
C ALA A 282 -5.94 19.53 -4.68
N PRO A 283 -6.65 18.51 -4.13
CA PRO A 283 -6.65 18.27 -2.69
C PRO A 283 -5.27 17.91 -2.13
N ILE A 284 -4.45 17.16 -2.89
CA ILE A 284 -3.10 16.79 -2.45
C ILE A 284 -2.18 18.01 -2.41
N GLU A 285 -2.29 18.92 -3.38
CA GLU A 285 -1.54 20.17 -3.40
C GLU A 285 -1.89 21.05 -2.19
N ALA A 286 -3.19 21.23 -1.91
CA ALA A 286 -3.64 21.98 -0.74
C ALA A 286 -3.16 21.35 0.58
N HIS A 287 -3.15 20.02 0.66
CA HIS A 287 -2.61 19.29 1.80
C HIS A 287 -1.10 19.53 1.99
N LEU A 288 -0.33 19.46 0.91
CA LEU A 288 1.10 19.74 0.94
C LEU A 288 1.40 21.16 1.44
N ASP A 289 0.64 22.15 0.96
CA ASP A 289 0.78 23.54 1.42
C ASP A 289 0.52 23.65 2.93
N SER A 290 -0.60 23.11 3.39
CA SER A 290 -0.95 23.13 4.82
C SER A 290 0.11 22.41 5.66
N LEU A 291 0.60 21.26 5.19
CA LEU A 291 1.63 20.49 5.87
C LEU A 291 2.94 21.30 6.02
N ILE A 292 3.41 21.93 4.94
CA ILE A 292 4.63 22.76 4.94
C ILE A 292 4.46 23.95 5.88
N GLU A 293 3.32 24.64 5.84
CA GLU A 293 3.01 25.76 6.73
C GLU A 293 3.00 25.33 8.20
N ASN A 294 2.36 24.20 8.51
CA ASN A 294 2.30 23.65 9.85
C ASN A 294 3.69 23.31 10.39
N MET A 295 4.56 22.70 9.58
CA MET A 295 5.95 22.45 9.97
C MET A 295 6.69 23.76 10.29
N LYS A 296 6.58 24.79 9.42
CA LYS A 296 7.24 26.09 9.66
C LYS A 296 6.69 26.80 10.91
N ALA A 297 5.40 26.74 11.15
CA ALA A 297 4.79 27.34 12.33
C ALA A 297 5.36 26.74 13.64
N GLN A 298 5.64 25.44 13.66
CA GLN A 298 6.25 24.76 14.81
C GLN A 298 7.69 25.23 15.08
N THR A 299 8.46 25.65 14.07
CA THR A 299 9.78 26.27 14.29
C THR A 299 9.74 27.66 14.92
N SER A 300 8.60 28.35 14.86
CA SER A 300 8.43 29.72 15.40
C SER A 300 7.96 29.78 16.85
N LYS A 301 7.59 28.64 17.46
CA LYS A 301 7.24 28.56 18.89
C LYS A 301 8.50 28.21 19.70
N PRO A 302 8.91 29.02 20.69
CA PRO A 302 10.06 28.67 21.54
C PRO A 302 9.78 27.36 22.27
N PHE A 303 10.74 26.42 22.18
CA PHE A 303 10.80 25.13 22.88
C PHE A 303 10.81 25.29 24.41
N SER A 304 9.71 25.76 25.00
CA SER A 304 9.56 25.91 26.45
C SER A 304 8.33 25.19 27.02
N SER A 305 7.56 24.47 26.21
CA SER A 305 6.31 23.86 26.71
C SER A 305 5.90 22.51 26.10
N LEU A 306 6.78 21.79 25.44
CA LEU A 306 6.52 20.39 25.06
C LEU A 306 7.52 19.50 25.78
N SER A 307 7.10 18.97 26.93
CA SER A 307 7.86 17.96 27.68
C SER A 307 8.09 16.75 26.78
N ALA A 308 9.36 16.51 26.44
CA ALA A 308 9.86 15.42 25.62
C ALA A 308 9.73 14.03 26.28
N SER A 309 8.71 13.79 27.12
CA SER A 309 8.68 12.65 28.04
C SER A 309 7.57 11.62 27.78
N THR A 310 6.85 11.64 26.65
CA THR A 310 5.67 10.75 26.53
C THR A 310 5.56 9.86 25.28
N LEU A 311 6.43 9.93 24.26
CA LEU A 311 6.17 9.14 23.05
C LEU A 311 7.37 8.40 22.40
N LEU A 312 8.58 8.43 22.97
CA LEU A 312 9.73 7.69 22.43
C LEU A 312 10.58 7.00 23.52
N SER A 313 9.93 6.45 24.56
CA SER A 313 10.63 5.60 25.54
C SER A 313 9.76 4.46 26.05
N SER A 314 9.85 3.32 25.37
CA SER A 314 9.95 2.00 26.03
C SER A 314 10.24 0.95 24.96
N GLU A 315 11.53 0.61 24.89
CA GLU A 315 12.18 -0.67 24.53
C GLU A 315 11.47 -1.66 23.59
#